data_AF-A0A2V1GT68-F1
#
_entry.id   AF-A0A2V1GT68-F1
#
_cell.length_a   1.000
_cell.length_b   1.000
_cell.length_c   1.000
_cell.angle_alpha   90.00
_cell.angle_beta   90.00
_cell.angle_gamma   90.00
#
_symmetry.space_group_name_H-M   'P 1'
#
loop_
_entity.id
_entity.type
_entity.pdbx_description
1 polymer ?
#
loop_
_entity_poly.entity_id
_entity_poly.type
_entity_poly.pdbx_seq_one_letter_code
_entity_poly.pdbx_strand_id
1 'polypeptide(L)'
;MYKVLFLAFFIISCSEAVKQPLSIVKAHQESLNKKDLLTALEYWQPSKREKLAGQSFNVIASMFSGLKLDPSSIKQNCTETECTVTGVAEKAGKLLNINYTFVKIEGELYISNIQSKDT
;
A
#
# COMPACT_ATOMS: atom_id res chain seq x y z
N MET A 1 21.90 44.70 34.51
CA MET A 1 20.68 43.94 34.13
C MET A 1 20.81 43.51 32.68
N TYR A 2 21.34 42.32 32.41
CA TYR A 2 21.45 41.77 31.05
C TYR A 2 20.32 40.77 30.83
N LYS A 3 19.37 41.11 29.93
CA LYS A 3 18.34 40.19 29.46
C LYS A 3 18.94 39.37 28.32
N VAL A 4 19.30 38.13 28.60
CA VAL A 4 19.69 37.16 27.57
C VAL A 4 18.40 36.59 26.98
N LEU A 5 18.14 36.92 25.72
CA LEU A 5 17.01 36.42 24.95
C LEU A 5 17.35 34.99 24.49
N PHE A 6 16.73 33.98 25.10
CA PHE A 6 16.82 32.60 24.64
C PHE A 6 15.94 32.44 23.38
N LEU A 7 16.57 32.41 22.21
CA LEU A 7 15.94 31.97 20.96
C LEU A 7 15.89 30.44 20.95
N ALA A 8 14.74 29.90 21.36
CA ALA A 8 14.43 28.49 21.17
C ALA A 8 14.16 28.23 19.68
N PHE A 9 15.15 27.67 18.98
CA PHE A 9 14.94 27.04 17.68
C PHE A 9 14.09 25.77 17.89
N PHE A 10 12.77 25.89 17.73
CA PHE A 10 11.92 24.73 17.49
C PHE A 10 12.25 24.19 16.10
N ILE A 11 13.14 23.21 16.05
CA ILE A 11 13.30 22.35 14.88
C ILE A 11 12.04 21.48 14.86
N ILE A 12 11.02 21.93 14.15
CA ILE A 12 9.86 21.11 13.80
C ILE A 12 10.38 20.06 12.81
N SER A 13 10.94 18.97 13.32
CA SER A 13 11.10 17.74 12.54
C SER A 13 9.69 17.25 12.22
N CYS A 14 9.16 17.69 11.08
CA CYS A 14 8.04 17.04 10.44
C CYS A 14 8.56 15.66 9.96
N SER A 15 8.57 14.67 10.85
CA SER A 15 8.63 13.27 10.40
C SER A 15 7.33 13.02 9.66
N GLU A 16 7.39 13.00 8.33
CA GLU A 16 6.32 12.44 7.52
C GLU A 16 6.04 11.03 8.05
N ALA A 17 4.82 10.83 8.55
CA ALA A 17 4.43 9.55 9.10
C ALA A 17 4.42 8.53 7.97
N VAL A 18 5.39 7.61 7.98
CA VAL A 18 5.49 6.52 7.00
C VAL A 18 4.13 5.85 6.86
N LYS A 19 3.59 5.82 5.64
CA LYS A 19 2.27 5.24 5.36
C LYS A 19 2.25 3.78 5.80
N GLN A 20 1.26 3.40 6.61
CA GLN A 20 1.11 2.03 7.09
C GLN A 20 0.74 1.08 5.92
N PRO A 21 1.24 -0.16 5.88
CA PRO A 21 0.95 -1.10 4.78
C PRO A 21 -0.56 -1.27 4.53
N LEU A 22 -1.36 -1.38 5.59
CA LEU A 22 -2.81 -1.54 5.47
C LEU A 22 -3.51 -0.31 4.87
N SER A 23 -3.04 0.91 5.13
CA SER A 23 -3.64 2.10 4.50
C SER A 23 -3.34 2.15 3.01
N ILE A 24 -2.15 1.70 2.59
CA ILE A 24 -1.79 1.55 1.19
C ILE A 24 -2.67 0.49 0.51
N VAL A 25 -2.90 -0.68 1.13
CA VAL A 25 -3.81 -1.71 0.60
C VAL A 25 -5.20 -1.10 0.33
N LYS A 26 -5.76 -0.40 1.33
CA LYS A 26 -7.10 0.20 1.22
C LYS A 26 -7.18 1.23 0.10
N ALA A 27 -6.21 2.14 0.03
CA ALA A 27 -6.18 3.20 -0.98
C ALA A 27 -5.99 2.62 -2.40
N HIS A 28 -5.06 1.67 -2.57
CA HIS A 28 -4.89 0.94 -3.83
C HIS A 28 -6.17 0.23 -4.28
N GLN A 29 -6.85 -0.47 -3.37
CA GLN A 29 -8.12 -1.15 -3.65
C GLN A 29 -9.23 -0.17 -4.01
N GLU A 30 -9.31 0.97 -3.33
CA GLU A 30 -10.25 2.03 -3.67
C GLU A 30 -10.01 2.58 -5.08
N SER A 31 -8.75 2.84 -5.47
CA SER A 31 -8.39 3.27 -6.83
C SER A 31 -8.79 2.23 -7.87
N LEU A 32 -8.49 0.94 -7.63
CA LEU A 32 -8.91 -0.15 -8.52
C LEU A 32 -10.43 -0.24 -8.67
N ASN A 33 -11.18 -0.10 -7.58
CA ASN A 33 -12.64 -0.13 -7.58
C ASN A 33 -13.26 1.06 -8.33
N LYS A 34 -12.60 2.21 -8.28
CA LYS A 34 -12.98 3.42 -9.05
C LYS A 34 -12.50 3.38 -10.51
N LYS A 35 -11.79 2.34 -10.93
CA LYS A 35 -11.11 2.23 -12.23
C LYS A 35 -10.09 3.33 -12.48
N ASP A 36 -9.56 3.94 -11.41
CA ASP A 36 -8.46 4.90 -11.48
C ASP A 36 -7.13 4.14 -11.49
N LEU A 37 -6.79 3.64 -12.68
CA LEU A 37 -5.65 2.75 -12.86
C LEU A 37 -4.30 3.47 -12.75
N LEU A 38 -4.25 4.77 -13.05
CA LEU A 38 -3.03 5.56 -12.91
C LEU A 38 -2.67 5.71 -11.43
N THR A 39 -3.63 6.16 -10.61
CA THR A 39 -3.42 6.27 -9.16
C THR A 39 -3.16 4.90 -8.53
N ALA A 40 -3.86 3.85 -8.96
CA ALA A 40 -3.59 2.49 -8.47
C ALA A 40 -2.14 2.05 -8.80
N LEU A 41 -1.63 2.37 -9.98
CA LEU A 41 -0.26 2.05 -10.40
C LEU A 41 0.80 2.81 -9.57
N GLU A 42 0.49 4.00 -9.07
CA GLU A 42 1.42 4.78 -8.23
C GLU A 42 1.78 4.07 -6.92
N TYR A 43 0.91 3.21 -6.39
CA TYR A 43 1.23 2.43 -5.19
C TYR A 43 2.25 1.30 -5.45
N TRP A 44 2.52 0.96 -6.71
CA TRP A 44 3.50 -0.06 -7.06
C TRP A 44 4.92 0.49 -7.03
N GLN A 45 5.88 -0.39 -6.77
CA GLN A 45 7.31 -0.03 -6.76
C GLN A 45 7.69 0.65 -8.09
N PRO A 46 8.45 1.77 -8.07
CA PRO A 46 8.75 2.54 -9.28
C PRO A 46 9.28 1.69 -10.44
N SER A 47 10.19 0.76 -10.16
CA SER A 47 10.79 -0.15 -11.16
C SER A 47 9.82 -1.16 -11.78
N LYS A 48 8.61 -1.36 -11.21
CA LYS A 48 7.54 -2.16 -11.79
C LYS A 48 6.50 -1.32 -12.52
N ARG A 49 6.38 -0.03 -12.24
CA ARG A 49 5.33 0.82 -12.85
C ARG A 49 5.40 0.77 -14.38
N GLU A 50 6.59 0.95 -14.96
CA GLU A 50 6.77 0.89 -16.42
C GLU A 50 6.46 -0.50 -16.99
N LYS A 51 6.86 -1.57 -16.30
CA LYS A 51 6.63 -2.96 -16.73
C LYS A 51 5.16 -3.35 -16.66
N LEU A 52 4.43 -2.77 -15.72
CA LEU A 52 3.02 -3.02 -15.52
C LEU A 52 2.14 -2.08 -16.37
N ALA A 53 2.63 -0.90 -16.73
CA ALA A 53 1.86 0.09 -17.47
C ALA A 53 1.17 -0.50 -18.73
N GLY A 54 -0.01 0.02 -19.05
CA GLY A 54 -0.81 -0.45 -20.17
C GLY A 54 -1.52 -1.79 -19.88
N GLN A 55 -1.41 -2.74 -20.80
CA GLN A 55 -2.22 -3.97 -20.77
C GLN A 55 -1.95 -4.86 -19.56
N SER A 56 -0.71 -4.92 -19.08
CA SER A 56 -0.35 -5.75 -17.92
C SER A 56 -1.08 -5.32 -16.65
N PHE A 57 -1.21 -4.01 -16.42
CA PHE A 57 -1.91 -3.47 -15.26
C PHE A 57 -3.42 -3.64 -15.39
N ASN A 58 -3.98 -3.61 -16.60
CA ASN A 58 -5.40 -3.92 -16.81
C ASN A 58 -5.74 -5.36 -16.36
N VAL A 59 -4.83 -6.32 -16.56
CA VAL A 59 -5.00 -7.70 -16.06
C VAL A 59 -5.02 -7.71 -14.53
N ILE A 60 -4.06 -7.04 -13.88
CA ILE A 60 -4.02 -6.90 -12.42
C ILE A 60 -5.31 -6.25 -11.90
N ALA A 61 -5.74 -5.15 -12.51
CA ALA A 61 -6.95 -4.44 -12.13
C ALA A 61 -8.19 -5.33 -12.30
N SER A 62 -8.30 -6.11 -13.37
CA SER A 62 -9.38 -7.08 -13.56
C SER A 62 -9.39 -8.16 -12.46
N MET A 63 -8.21 -8.70 -12.14
CA MET A 63 -8.05 -9.73 -11.11
C MET A 63 -8.42 -9.21 -9.71
N PHE A 64 -8.02 -7.99 -9.36
CA PHE A 64 -8.09 -7.51 -7.97
C PHE A 64 -9.08 -6.35 -7.73
N SER A 65 -9.78 -5.85 -8.75
CA SER A 65 -10.92 -4.93 -8.53
C SER A 65 -12.12 -5.67 -7.94
N GLY A 66 -12.98 -4.94 -7.24
CA GLY A 66 -14.17 -5.47 -6.59
C GLY A 66 -13.91 -6.40 -5.41
N LEU A 67 -12.67 -6.44 -4.89
CA LEU A 67 -12.40 -7.17 -3.65
C LEU A 67 -13.06 -6.48 -2.47
N LYS A 68 -13.72 -7.27 -1.63
CA LYS A 68 -14.19 -6.85 -0.31
C LYS A 68 -13.32 -7.53 0.73
N LEU A 69 -12.38 -6.78 1.30
CA LEU A 69 -11.48 -7.29 2.34
C LEU A 69 -12.28 -7.51 3.65
N ASP A 70 -12.14 -8.68 4.27
CA ASP A 70 -12.67 -8.93 5.61
C ASP A 70 -11.69 -8.35 6.65
N PRO A 71 -12.03 -7.24 7.34
CA PRO A 71 -11.12 -6.58 8.27
C PRO A 71 -10.67 -7.46 9.43
N SER A 72 -11.50 -8.43 9.84
CA SER A 72 -11.22 -9.31 10.99
C SER A 72 -10.15 -10.35 10.68
N SER A 73 -9.94 -10.66 9.40
CA SER A 73 -8.96 -11.63 8.92
C SER A 73 -7.58 -11.04 8.64
N ILE A 74 -7.47 -9.71 8.62
CA ILE A 74 -6.26 -9.02 8.17
C ILE A 74 -5.13 -9.19 9.17
N LYS A 75 -3.97 -9.62 8.66
CA LYS A 75 -2.72 -9.68 9.42
C LYS A 75 -1.64 -8.89 8.69
N GLN A 76 -0.81 -8.20 9.47
CA GLN A 76 0.32 -7.42 9.00
C GLN A 76 1.58 -7.96 9.66
N ASN A 77 2.64 -8.15 8.87
CA ASN A 77 3.97 -8.47 9.36
C ASN A 77 5.00 -7.60 8.62
N CYS A 78 5.90 -6.96 9.35
CA CYS A 78 6.91 -6.07 8.78
C CYS A 78 8.30 -6.42 9.30
N THR A 79 9.26 -6.45 8.38
CA THR A 79 10.70 -6.43 8.64
C THR A 79 11.24 -5.03 8.36
N GLU A 80 12.56 -4.87 8.41
CA GLU A 80 13.22 -3.61 8.09
C GLU A 80 13.01 -3.18 6.63
N THR A 81 12.96 -4.15 5.70
CA THR A 81 12.96 -3.92 4.26
C THR A 81 11.67 -4.31 3.56
N GLU A 82 10.82 -5.12 4.20
CA GLU A 82 9.62 -5.68 3.59
C GLU A 82 8.45 -5.67 4.57
N CYS A 83 7.24 -5.45 4.06
CA CYS A 83 6.01 -5.70 4.80
C CYS A 83 5.10 -6.65 4.01
N THR A 84 4.30 -7.43 4.72
CA THR A 84 3.25 -8.26 4.15
C THR A 84 1.92 -7.93 4.81
N VAL A 85 0.87 -7.89 4.00
CA VAL A 85 -0.52 -7.79 4.46
C VAL A 85 -1.28 -8.97 3.88
N THR A 86 -1.72 -9.87 4.75
CA THR A 86 -2.52 -11.04 4.38
C THR A 86 -3.93 -10.92 4.92
N GLY A 87 -4.88 -11.61 4.29
CA GLY A 87 -6.27 -11.67 4.78
C GLY A 87 -7.17 -12.42 3.82
N VAL A 88 -8.43 -12.54 4.22
CA VAL A 88 -9.51 -13.07 3.40
C VAL A 88 -10.22 -11.91 2.70
N ALA A 89 -10.56 -12.11 1.43
CA ALA A 89 -11.36 -11.19 0.65
C ALA A 89 -12.47 -11.93 -0.10
N GLU A 90 -13.59 -11.27 -0.31
CA GLU A 90 -14.63 -11.77 -1.20
C GLU A 90 -14.53 -11.10 -2.57
N LYS A 91 -14.62 -11.89 -3.65
CA LYS A 91 -14.77 -11.40 -5.03
C LYS A 91 -15.85 -12.21 -5.73
N ALA A 92 -16.88 -11.52 -6.24
CA ALA A 92 -17.97 -12.16 -6.99
C ALA A 92 -18.54 -13.43 -6.29
N GLY A 93 -18.74 -13.36 -4.97
CA GLY A 93 -19.26 -14.46 -4.15
C GLY A 93 -18.26 -15.56 -3.78
N LYS A 94 -16.98 -15.45 -4.16
CA LYS A 94 -15.92 -16.38 -3.78
C LYS A 94 -15.00 -15.78 -2.71
N LEU A 95 -14.61 -16.59 -1.74
CA LEU A 95 -13.60 -16.24 -0.74
C LEU A 95 -12.20 -16.56 -1.28
N LEU A 96 -11.30 -15.60 -1.12
CA LEU A 96 -9.91 -15.64 -1.56
C LEU A 96 -9.01 -15.29 -0.40
N ASN A 97 -7.93 -16.06 -0.22
CA ASN A 97 -6.79 -15.61 0.57
C ASN A 97 -5.95 -14.66 -0.29
N ILE A 98 -5.78 -13.43 0.18
CA ILE A 98 -4.98 -12.39 -0.48
C ILE A 98 -3.70 -12.14 0.30
N ASN A 99 -2.60 -11.93 -0.41
CA ASN A 99 -1.31 -11.52 0.14
C ASN A 99 -0.76 -10.34 -0.67
N TYR A 100 -0.57 -9.21 -0.01
CA TYR A 100 0.18 -8.06 -0.52
C TYR A 100 1.59 -8.09 0.06
N THR A 101 2.58 -8.00 -0.81
CA THR A 101 3.98 -7.79 -0.43
C THR A 101 4.38 -6.36 -0.77
N PHE A 102 5.04 -5.71 0.19
CA PHE A 102 5.53 -4.35 0.10
C PHE A 102 7.02 -4.32 0.29
N VAL A 103 7.74 -3.55 -0.51
CA VAL A 103 9.16 -3.27 -0.31
C VAL A 103 9.34 -1.84 0.17
N LYS A 104 10.29 -1.63 1.07
CA LYS A 104 10.67 -0.32 1.57
C LYS A 104 11.80 0.25 0.73
N ILE A 105 11.57 1.38 0.07
CA ILE A 105 12.54 2.09 -0.76
C ILE A 105 12.62 3.52 -0.23
N GLU A 106 13.81 3.94 0.22
CA GLU A 106 14.06 5.29 0.75
C GLU A 106 13.10 5.69 1.90
N GLY A 107 12.66 4.71 2.69
CA GLY A 107 11.74 4.93 3.81
C GLY A 107 10.26 4.77 3.45
N GLU A 108 9.91 4.81 2.16
CA GLU A 108 8.55 4.67 1.64
C GLU A 108 8.20 3.22 1.30
N LEU A 109 6.93 2.84 1.45
CA LEU A 109 6.44 1.50 1.15
C LEU A 109 5.74 1.45 -0.19
N TYR A 110 6.09 0.46 -1.00
CA TYR A 110 5.51 0.24 -2.31
C TYR A 110 5.07 -1.20 -2.49
N ILE A 111 3.95 -1.42 -3.16
CA ILE A 111 3.49 -2.75 -3.56
C ILE A 111 4.52 -3.33 -4.52
N SER A 112 5.11 -4.45 -4.11
CA SER A 112 5.98 -5.25 -4.97
C SER A 112 5.18 -6.40 -5.60
N ASN A 113 4.20 -6.95 -4.91
CA ASN A 113 3.46 -8.11 -5.37
C ASN A 113 2.07 -8.21 -4.77
N ILE A 114 1.14 -8.82 -5.51
CA ILE A 114 -0.18 -9.21 -5.01
C ILE A 114 -0.45 -10.63 -5.46
N GLN A 115 -0.83 -11.50 -4.52
CA GLN A 115 -1.22 -12.87 -4.79
C GLN A 115 -2.61 -13.14 -4.22
N SER A 116 -3.36 -13.99 -4.92
CA SER A 116 -4.64 -14.53 -4.45
C SER A 116 -4.68 -16.04 -4.66
N LYS A 117 -5.29 -16.75 -3.71
CA LYS A 117 -5.60 -18.17 -3.83
C LYS A 117 -6.99 -18.42 -3.28
N ASP A 118 -7.78 -19.27 -3.94
CA ASP A 118 -9.06 -19.73 -3.41
C ASP A 118 -8.86 -20.37 -2.02
N THR A 119 -9.78 -20.08 -1.10
CA THR A 119 -9.76 -20.62 0.26
C THR A 119 -10.30 -22.05 0.31
#